data_AF-A0A839HC95-F1
#
_entry.id   AF-A0A839HC95-F1
#
_cell.length_a   1.000
_cell.length_b   1.000
_cell.length_c   1.000
_cell.angle_alpha   90.00
_cell.angle_beta   90.00
_cell.angle_gamma   90.00
#
_symmetry.space_group_name_H-M   'P 1'
#
loop_
_entity.id
_entity.type
_entity.pdbx_description
1 polymer ?
#
loop_
_entity_poly.entity_id
_entity_poly.type
_entity_poly.pdbx_seq_one_letter_code
_entity_poly.pdbx_strand_id
1 'polypeptide(L)' 'MKIFSFSLPIPTIDDALVNALYGRYSDMSIGSHHGQMYVACDREAACLESAIDSAVTDLWAMGIHPLRIELDIPELAA' A
#
# COMPACT_ATOMS: atom_id res chain seq x y z
N MET A 1 2.70 -18.79 -4.96
CA MET A 1 2.38 -17.42 -4.52
C MET A 1 2.12 -16.59 -5.77
N LYS A 2 1.44 -15.45 -5.65
CA LYS A 2 1.22 -14.51 -6.76
C LYS A 2 1.33 -13.08 -6.26
N ILE A 3 1.57 -12.15 -7.17
CA ILE A 3 1.59 -10.72 -6.88
C ILE A 3 0.16 -10.19 -6.81
N PHE A 4 -0.15 -9.46 -5.76
CA PHE A 4 -1.38 -8.73 -5.56
C PHE A 4 -1.06 -7.23 -5.58
N SER A 5 -1.68 -6.51 -6.52
CA SER A 5 -1.56 -5.06 -6.65
C SER A 5 -2.75 -4.37 -6.00
N PHE A 6 -2.52 -3.47 -5.06
CA PHE A 6 -3.57 -2.72 -4.36
C PHE A 6 -3.05 -1.38 -3.82
N SER A 7 -3.96 -0.49 -3.42
CA SER A 7 -3.62 0.81 -2.84
C SER A 7 -4.21 1.00 -1.44
N LEU A 8 -3.42 1.61 -0.57
CA LEU A 8 -3.81 1.94 0.80
C LEU A 8 -3.76 3.46 0.98
N PRO A 9 -4.91 4.16 1.03
CA PRO A 9 -4.95 5.55 1.44
C PRO A 9 -4.32 5.76 2.81
N ILE A 10 -3.42 6.74 2.92
CA ILE A 10 -2.70 7.07 4.16
C ILE A 10 -2.86 8.56 4.51
N PRO A 11 -2.68 8.95 5.78
CA PRO A 11 -2.50 10.35 6.15
C PRO A 11 -1.36 10.99 5.36
N THR A 12 -1.36 12.32 5.29
CA THR A 12 -0.18 13.05 4.81
C THR A 12 1.00 12.77 5.72
N ILE A 13 2.10 12.33 5.12
CA ILE A 13 3.37 12.04 5.80
C ILE A 13 4.47 12.93 5.23
N ASP A 14 5.53 13.13 6.00
CA ASP A 14 6.66 13.97 5.58
C ASP A 14 7.64 13.24 4.67
N ASP A 15 8.55 14.00 4.05
CA ASP A 15 9.58 13.47 3.15
C ASP A 15 10.52 12.48 3.85
N ALA A 16 10.69 12.58 5.17
CA ALA A 16 11.54 11.67 5.92
C ALA A 16 10.93 10.26 5.96
N LEU A 17 9.63 10.16 6.24
CA LEU A 17 8.88 8.90 6.19
C LEU A 17 8.79 8.34 4.77
N VAL A 18 8.61 9.21 3.76
CA VAL A 18 8.61 8.80 2.34
C VAL A 18 9.95 8.14 1.99
N ASN A 19 11.07 8.78 2.31
CA ASN A 19 12.39 8.23 2.05
C ASN A 19 12.67 6.94 2.83
N ALA A 20 12.21 6.87 4.08
CA ALA A 20 12.34 5.66 4.88
C ALA A 20 11.55 4.48 4.30
N LEU A 21 10.36 4.74 3.73
CA LEU A 21 9.53 3.72 3.10
C LEU A 21 10.22 3.17 1.85
N TYR A 22 10.68 4.06 0.96
CA TYR A 22 11.44 3.65 -0.23
C TYR A 22 12.76 2.96 0.09
N GLY A 23 13.39 3.31 1.21
CA GLY A 23 14.62 2.64 1.65
C GLY A 23 14.40 1.23 2.21
N ARG A 24 13.18 0.91 2.67
CA ARG A 24 12.88 -0.34 3.37
C ARG A 24 12.07 -1.34 2.55
N TYR A 25 11.18 -0.86 1.69
CA TYR A 25 10.21 -1.69 0.97
C TYR A 25 10.29 -1.40 -0.52
N SER A 26 10.80 -2.35 -1.30
CA SER A 26 10.95 -2.24 -2.76
C SER A 26 9.66 -2.50 -3.53
N ASP A 27 8.65 -3.05 -2.85
CA ASP A 27 7.34 -3.41 -3.38
C ASP A 27 6.24 -2.41 -2.98
N MET A 28 6.64 -1.25 -2.46
CA MET A 28 5.74 -0.15 -2.14
C MET A 28 6.17 1.13 -2.85
N SER A 29 5.17 1.92 -3.26
CA SER A 29 5.37 3.27 -3.77
C SER A 29 4.32 4.22 -3.22
N ILE A 30 4.69 5.50 -3.10
CA ILE A 30 3.80 6.55 -2.61
C ILE A 30 3.28 7.36 -3.78
N GLY A 31 1.96 7.52 -3.84
CA GLY A 31 1.27 8.39 -4.76
C GLY A 31 0.39 9.41 -4.05
N SER A 32 -0.10 10.39 -4.80
CA SER A 32 -1.10 11.36 -4.36
C SER A 32 -2.13 11.55 -5.45
N HIS A 33 -3.41 11.45 -5.07
CA HIS A 33 -4.54 11.67 -5.97
C HIS A 33 -5.52 12.66 -5.32
N HIS A 34 -5.75 13.80 -5.97
CA HIS A 34 -6.59 14.89 -5.45
C HIS A 34 -6.25 15.33 -4.00
N GLY A 35 -4.95 15.32 -3.64
CA GLY A 35 -4.50 15.70 -2.30
C GLY A 35 -4.58 14.60 -1.24
N GLN A 36 -5.13 13.43 -1.58
CA GLN A 36 -5.09 12.23 -0.74
C GLN A 36 -3.85 11.41 -1.09
N MET A 37 -2.99 11.16 -0.09
CA MET A 37 -1.84 10.27 -0.25
C MET A 37 -2.27 8.81 -0.15
N TYR A 38 -1.59 7.95 -0.88
CA TYR A 38 -1.78 6.51 -0.84
C TYR A 38 -0.45 5.77 -1.02
N VAL A 39 -0.40 4.54 -0.56
CA VAL A 39 0.69 3.59 -0.82
C VAL A 39 0.18 2.55 -1.79
N ALA A 40 0.74 2.51 -3.00
CA ALA A 40 0.55 1.41 -3.93
C ALA A 40 1.50 0.27 -3.56
N CYS A 41 0.96 -0.95 -3.50
CA CYS A 41 1.66 -2.16 -3.09
C CYS A 41 1.60 -3.22 -4.20
N ASP A 42 2.72 -3.86 -4.49
CA ASP A 42 2.82 -5.03 -5.37
C ASP A 42 3.34 -6.23 -4.57
N ARG A 43 2.45 -6.86 -3.80
CA ARG A 43 2.82 -7.83 -2.76
C ARG A 43 2.73 -9.28 -3.22
N GLU A 44 3.81 -10.03 -3.07
CA GLU A 44 3.79 -11.48 -3.26
C GLU A 44 3.20 -12.20 -2.03
N ALA A 45 2.10 -12.93 -2.21
CA ALA A 45 1.47 -13.68 -1.12
C ALA A 45 0.76 -14.96 -1.60
N ALA A 46 0.27 -15.75 -0.65
CA ALA A 46 -0.60 -16.91 -0.92
C ALA A 46 -2.04 -16.49 -1.26
N CYS A 47 -2.56 -15.46 -0.59
CA CYS A 47 -3.88 -14.89 -0.82
C CYS A 47 -3.85 -13.36 -0.62
N LEU A 48 -4.91 -12.68 -1.08
CA LEU A 48 -5.04 -11.22 -1.00
C LEU A 48 -5.04 -10.73 0.45
N GLU A 49 -5.73 -11.42 1.35
CA GLU A 49 -5.80 -11.08 2.77
C GLU A 49 -4.41 -11.03 3.40
N SER A 50 -3.59 -12.06 3.19
CA SER A 50 -2.20 -12.06 3.67
C SER A 50 -1.33 -10.96 3.03
N ALA A 51 -1.58 -10.62 1.76
CA ALA A 51 -0.89 -9.52 1.09
C ALA A 51 -1.22 -8.17 1.74
N ILE A 52 -2.50 -7.95 2.07
CA ILE A 52 -2.97 -6.74 2.73
C ILE A 52 -2.44 -6.67 4.17
N ASP A 53 -2.60 -7.74 4.95
CA ASP A 53 -2.21 -7.76 6.36
C ASP A 53 -0.71 -7.51 6.53
N SER A 54 0.12 -8.09 5.65
CA SER A 54 1.57 -7.83 5.65
C SER A 54 1.88 -6.37 5.30
N ALA A 55 1.26 -5.80 4.28
CA ALA A 55 1.45 -4.39 3.92
C ALA A 55 1.02 -3.44 5.04
N VAL A 56 -0.14 -3.69 5.67
CA VAL A 56 -0.63 -2.89 6.80
C VAL A 56 0.32 -2.99 8.00
N THR A 57 0.81 -4.19 8.30
CA THR A 57 1.77 -4.42 9.39
C THR A 57 3.06 -3.63 9.17
N ASP A 58 3.58 -3.63 7.94
CA ASP A 58 4.78 -2.88 7.58
C ASP A 58 4.60 -1.36 7.70
N LEU A 59 3.44 -0.83 7.26
CA LEU A 59 3.12 0.59 7.43
C LEU A 59 2.99 0.96 8.92
N TRP A 60 2.35 0.12 9.73
CA TRP A 60 2.25 0.34 11.17
C TRP A 60 3.61 0.34 11.86
N ALA A 61 4.54 -0.52 11.43
CA ALA A 61 5.91 -0.54 11.95
C ALA A 61 6.69 0.76 11.66
N MET A 62 6.21 1.56 10.70
CA MET A 62 6.71 2.90 10.39
C MET A 62 5.91 4.03 11.04
N GLY A 63 4.85 3.73 11.80
CA GLY A 63 3.93 4.73 12.35
C GLY A 63 2.95 5.30 11.31
N ILE A 64 2.82 4.67 10.14
CA ILE A 64 1.87 5.05 9.10
C ILE A 64 0.63 4.20 9.29
N HIS A 65 -0.53 4.84 9.55
CA HIS A 65 -1.79 4.14 9.76
C HIS A 65 -2.72 4.33 8.56
N PRO A 66 -2.91 3.31 7.70
CA PRO A 66 -3.84 3.39 6.58
C PRO A 66 -5.26 3.75 7.03
N LEU A 67 -5.95 4.57 6.24
CA LEU A 67 -7.31 5.04 6.54
C LEU A 67 -8.38 4.02 6.16
N ARG A 68 -8.17 3.32 5.04
CA ARG A 68 -9.02 2.25 4.51
C ARG A 68 -8.21 1.43 3.51
N ILE A 69 -8.81 0.36 2.98
CA ILE A 69 -8.24 -0.44 1.90
C ILE A 69 -9.00 -0.12 0.61
N GLU A 70 -8.28 0.21 -0.46
CA GLU A 70 -8.85 0.40 -1.80
C GLU A 70 -8.34 -0.71 -2.73
N LEU A 71 -9.26 -1.55 -3.18
CA LEU A 71 -8.98 -2.63 -4.13
C LEU A 71 -9.53 -2.23 -5.48
N ASP A 72 -8.65 -2.23 -6.49
CA ASP A 72 -9.08 -2.11 -7.87
C ASP A 72 -9.68 -3.46 -8.27
N ILE A 73 -11.01 -3.54 -8.32
CA ILE A 73 -11.71 -4.75 -8.76
C ILE A 73 -11.83 -4.62 -10.28
N PRO A 74 -11.12 -5.42 -11.08
CA PRO A 74 -11.25 -5.35 -12.52
C PRO A 74 -12.72 -5.61 -12.88
N GLU A 75 -13.31 -4.73 -13.70
CA GLU A 75 -14.60 -4.99 -14.32
C GLU A 75 -14.51 -6.36 -15.01
N LEU A 76 -15.41 -7.28 -14.62
CA LEU A 76 -15.64 -8.50 -15.39
C LEU A 76 -16.09 -8.04 -16.77
N ALA A 77 -15.19 -8.11 -17.75
CA ALA A 77 -15.54 -7.94 -19.15
C ALA A 77 -16.65 -8.97 -19.45
N ALA A 78 -17.88 -8.44 -19.61
CA ALA A 78 -19.08 -9.21 -19.87
C ALA A 78 -19.11 -9.77 -21.29
#